data_AF-A0A5N4B3H0-F1
#
_entry.id   AF-A0A5N4B3H0-F1
#
_cell.length_a   1.000
_cell.length_b   1.000
_cell.length_c   1.000
_cell.angle_alpha   90.00
_cell.angle_beta   90.00
_cell.angle_gamma   90.00
#
_symmetry.space_group_name_H-M   'P 1'
#
loop_
_entity.id
_entity.type
_entity.pdbx_description
1 polymer ?
#
loop_
_entity_poly.entity_id
_entity_poly.type
_entity_poly.pdbx_seq_one_letter_code
_entity_poly.pdbx_strand_id
1 'polypeptide(L)'
;LSHSRWLTTANRVLRLYIATYNPTFELKTIATFVVKVYAPMWFLIKRYPSCKDGSRHLCQLIQLSRYLSDELKEIIDPVIQRNAYASHPENVLLSMITDNRPHIRELGLRRVLKARKEARVGVREYIIPPLNFQANDYVEMIYWQNVKVTEPPVLR
;
A
#
# COMPACT_ATOMS: atom_id res chain seq x y z
N LEU A 1 13.55 5.67 7.62
CA LEU A 1 13.63 4.20 7.54
C LEU A 1 15.09 3.76 7.34
N SER A 2 15.65 2.98 8.26
CA SER A 2 17.01 2.40 8.10
C SER A 2 16.92 1.20 7.16
N HIS A 3 17.27 1.41 5.89
CA HIS A 3 17.16 0.42 4.81
C HIS A 3 17.99 -0.85 5.05
N SER A 4 19.10 -0.73 5.77
CA SER A 4 20.03 -1.83 6.05
C SER A 4 19.43 -2.89 6.98
N ARG A 5 18.60 -2.47 7.95
CA ARG A 5 18.07 -3.38 8.97
C ARG A 5 17.09 -4.40 8.39
N TRP A 6 16.26 -3.99 7.43
CA TRP A 6 15.18 -4.85 6.95
C TRP A 6 15.68 -5.93 6.00
N LEU A 7 16.58 -5.57 5.07
CA LEU A 7 17.28 -6.52 4.22
C LEU A 7 18.11 -7.50 5.05
N THR A 8 18.71 -7.04 6.14
CA THR A 8 19.47 -7.92 7.05
C THR A 8 18.57 -8.99 7.67
N THR A 9 17.40 -8.62 8.19
CA THR A 9 16.45 -9.60 8.76
C THR A 9 15.94 -10.58 7.70
N ALA A 10 15.53 -10.09 6.53
CA ALA A 10 15.05 -10.95 5.45
C ALA A 10 16.12 -11.96 5.00
N ASN A 11 17.36 -11.49 4.79
CA ASN A 11 18.49 -12.35 4.44
C ASN A 11 18.82 -13.36 5.54
N ARG A 12 18.74 -12.97 6.82
CA ARG A 12 18.96 -13.89 7.95
C ARG A 12 17.91 -14.99 8.00
N VAL A 13 16.63 -14.66 7.80
CA VAL A 13 15.54 -15.65 7.72
C VAL A 13 15.78 -16.63 6.57
N LEU A 14 16.12 -16.14 5.39
CA LEU A 14 16.37 -17.00 4.23
C LEU A 14 17.58 -17.91 4.44
N ARG A 15 18.67 -17.39 5.03
CA ARG A 15 19.84 -18.22 5.38
C ARG A 15 19.50 -19.29 6.42
N LEU A 16 18.72 -18.92 7.45
CA LEU A 16 18.26 -19.86 8.47
C LEU A 16 17.39 -20.97 7.83
N TYR A 17 16.48 -20.60 6.93
CA TYR A 17 15.64 -21.54 6.21
C TYR A 17 16.47 -22.55 5.39
N ILE A 18 17.45 -22.07 4.61
CA ILE A 18 18.30 -22.94 3.77
C ILE A 18 19.22 -23.83 4.62
N ALA A 19 19.72 -23.32 5.75
CA ALA A 19 20.61 -24.07 6.64
C ALA A 19 19.90 -25.11 7.51
N THR A 20 18.56 -25.08 7.57
CA THR A 20 17.77 -26.00 8.40
C THR A 20 17.32 -27.20 7.57
N TYR A 21 17.81 -28.40 7.90
CA TYR A 21 17.48 -29.63 7.17
C TYR A 21 15.96 -29.93 7.13
N ASN A 22 15.28 -29.79 8.27
CA ASN A 22 13.83 -29.96 8.41
C ASN A 22 13.17 -28.69 8.99
N PRO A 23 12.89 -27.66 8.17
CA PRO A 23 12.39 -26.39 8.67
C PRO A 23 10.93 -26.52 9.15
N THR A 24 10.62 -25.84 10.27
CA THR A 24 9.27 -25.81 10.83
C THR A 24 8.28 -25.12 9.89
N PHE A 25 6.98 -25.34 10.15
CA PHE A 25 5.92 -24.69 9.37
C PHE A 25 6.00 -23.16 9.44
N GLU A 26 6.32 -22.62 10.61
CA GLU A 26 6.45 -21.18 10.86
C GLU A 26 7.64 -20.61 10.07
N LEU A 27 8.79 -21.29 10.09
CA LEU A 27 9.97 -20.85 9.35
C LEU A 27 9.71 -20.88 7.83
N LYS A 28 9.05 -21.92 7.32
CA LYS A 28 8.59 -22.01 5.92
C LYS A 28 7.64 -20.86 5.58
N THR A 29 6.72 -20.54 6.46
CA THR A 29 5.72 -19.48 6.28
C THR A 29 6.40 -18.10 6.16
N ILE A 30 7.31 -17.78 7.09
CA ILE A 30 8.03 -16.50 7.07
C ILE A 30 8.95 -16.42 5.84
N ALA A 31 9.70 -17.48 5.54
CA ALA A 31 10.57 -17.51 4.34
C ALA A 31 9.75 -17.32 3.05
N THR A 32 8.58 -17.96 2.97
CA THR A 32 7.65 -17.81 1.84
C THR A 32 7.13 -16.38 1.74
N PHE A 33 6.75 -15.76 2.87
CA PHE A 33 6.33 -14.35 2.89
C PHE A 33 7.44 -13.41 2.44
N VAL A 34 8.69 -13.67 2.84
CA VAL A 34 9.85 -12.90 2.40
C VAL A 34 9.98 -12.92 0.88
N VAL A 35 9.87 -14.10 0.26
CA VAL A 35 10.03 -14.27 -1.19
C VAL A 35 8.81 -13.77 -1.98
N LYS A 36 7.58 -14.05 -1.50
CA LYS A 36 6.35 -13.73 -2.23
C LYS A 36 5.88 -12.29 -2.08
N VAL A 37 6.12 -11.67 -0.92
CA VAL A 37 5.57 -10.35 -0.61
C VAL A 37 6.70 -9.34 -0.43
N TYR A 38 7.59 -9.60 0.52
CA TYR A 38 8.55 -8.60 0.97
C TYR A 38 9.55 -8.20 -0.11
N ALA A 39 10.22 -9.19 -0.74
CA ALA A 39 11.22 -8.92 -1.76
C ALA A 39 10.63 -8.22 -3.00
N PRO A 40 9.52 -8.69 -3.61
CA PRO A 40 8.87 -7.99 -4.71
C PRO A 40 8.48 -6.55 -4.37
N MET A 41 7.91 -6.34 -3.18
CA MET A 41 7.54 -4.98 -2.73
C MET A 41 8.76 -4.08 -2.56
N TRP A 42 9.87 -4.59 -2.02
CA TRP A 42 11.11 -3.84 -1.89
C TRP A 42 11.63 -3.37 -3.26
N PHE A 43 11.71 -4.29 -4.24
CA PHE A 43 12.15 -3.95 -5.60
C PHE A 43 11.20 -2.96 -6.27
N LEU A 44 9.89 -3.13 -6.10
CA LEU A 44 8.88 -2.24 -6.68
C LEU A 44 9.04 -0.81 -6.17
N ILE A 45 9.16 -0.63 -4.86
CA ILE A 45 9.38 0.68 -4.23
C ILE A 45 10.69 1.31 -4.69
N LYS A 46 11.76 0.52 -4.85
CA LYS A 46 13.04 1.01 -5.35
C LYS A 46 13.00 1.43 -6.82
N ARG A 47 12.23 0.71 -7.64
CA ARG A 47 12.06 1.02 -9.05
C ARG A 47 11.20 2.26 -9.27
N TYR A 48 10.19 2.48 -8.43
CA TYR A 48 9.23 3.57 -8.56
C TYR A 48 9.12 4.40 -7.27
N PRO A 49 10.16 5.13 -6.86
CA PRO A 49 10.24 5.74 -5.53
C PRO A 49 9.33 6.97 -5.34
N SER A 50 8.64 7.42 -6.40
CA SER A 50 7.83 8.64 -6.37
C SER A 50 6.57 8.45 -5.52
N CYS A 51 6.15 9.50 -4.82
CA CYS A 51 4.91 9.49 -4.04
C CYS A 51 3.66 9.19 -4.89
N LYS A 52 3.69 9.49 -6.20
CA LYS A 52 2.61 9.16 -7.13
C LYS A 52 2.36 7.65 -7.25
N ASP A 53 3.32 6.81 -6.88
CA ASP A 53 3.23 5.35 -6.96
C ASP A 53 2.87 4.72 -5.61
N GLY A 54 2.79 5.52 -4.53
CA GLY A 54 2.50 5.03 -3.19
C GLY A 54 1.22 4.19 -3.09
N SER A 55 0.11 4.68 -3.66
CA SER A 55 -1.18 3.95 -3.63
C SER A 55 -1.13 2.66 -4.43
N ARG A 56 -0.37 2.64 -5.54
CA ARG A 56 -0.14 1.44 -6.35
C ARG A 56 0.63 0.41 -5.56
N HIS A 57 1.67 0.82 -4.83
CA HIS A 57 2.44 -0.07 -3.97
C HIS A 57 1.59 -0.66 -2.84
N LEU A 58 0.76 0.16 -2.19
CA LEU A 58 -0.11 -0.34 -1.13
C LEU A 58 -1.12 -1.36 -1.67
N CYS A 59 -1.72 -1.10 -2.83
CA CYS A 59 -2.59 -2.07 -3.50
C CYS A 59 -1.86 -3.36 -3.87
N GLN A 60 -0.63 -3.26 -4.39
CA GLN A 60 0.20 -4.43 -4.69
C GLN A 60 0.52 -5.24 -3.43
N LEU A 61 0.82 -4.58 -2.31
CA LEU A 61 1.06 -5.24 -1.03
C LEU A 61 -0.16 -6.04 -0.59
N ILE A 62 -1.36 -5.45 -0.67
CA ILE A 62 -2.63 -6.13 -0.38
C ILE A 62 -2.80 -7.34 -1.30
N GLN A 63 -2.60 -7.19 -2.61
CA GLN A 63 -2.76 -8.29 -3.56
C GLN A 63 -1.78 -9.43 -3.29
N LEU A 64 -0.52 -9.11 -3.01
CA LEU A 64 0.51 -10.10 -2.70
C LEU A 64 0.26 -10.79 -1.36
N SER A 65 -0.39 -10.17 -0.38
CA SER A 65 -0.71 -10.82 0.90
C SER A 65 -1.92 -11.75 0.84
N ARG A 66 -2.75 -11.70 -0.22
CA ARG A 66 -4.00 -12.50 -0.32
C ARG A 66 -3.82 -14.01 -0.26
N TYR A 67 -2.66 -14.53 -0.64
CA TYR A 67 -2.41 -15.98 -0.60
C TYR A 67 -2.32 -16.54 0.83
N LEU A 68 -2.16 -15.67 1.83
CA LEU A 68 -2.08 -16.06 3.23
C LEU A 68 -3.40 -16.71 3.69
N SER A 69 -3.30 -17.61 4.68
CA SER A 69 -4.47 -18.15 5.39
C SER A 69 -5.19 -17.04 6.15
N ASP A 70 -6.45 -17.28 6.49
CA ASP A 70 -7.25 -16.29 7.22
C ASP A 70 -6.66 -15.97 8.60
N GLU A 71 -6.14 -16.97 9.31
CA GLU A 71 -5.39 -16.80 10.57
C GLU A 71 -4.20 -15.84 10.42
N LEU A 72 -3.43 -15.94 9.33
CA LEU A 72 -2.30 -15.05 9.08
C LEU A 72 -2.77 -13.66 8.63
N LYS A 73 -3.89 -13.56 7.91
CA LYS A 73 -4.49 -12.28 7.52
C LYS A 73 -4.99 -11.50 8.73
N GLU A 74 -5.54 -12.16 9.75
CA GLU A 74 -5.91 -11.53 11.02
C GLU A 74 -4.74 -10.81 11.70
N ILE A 75 -3.51 -11.25 11.43
CA ILE A 75 -2.28 -10.60 11.93
C ILE A 75 -1.79 -9.53 10.95
N ILE A 76 -1.74 -9.83 9.66
CA ILE A 76 -1.09 -8.98 8.64
C ILE A 76 -1.96 -7.80 8.21
N ASP A 77 -3.27 -7.99 8.02
CA ASP A 77 -4.14 -6.94 7.51
C ASP A 77 -4.22 -5.75 8.47
N PRO A 78 -4.31 -5.92 9.81
CA PRO A 78 -4.22 -4.80 10.74
C PRO A 78 -2.86 -4.08 10.72
N VAL A 79 -1.77 -4.78 10.37
CA VAL A 79 -0.44 -4.16 10.19
C VAL A 79 -0.42 -3.32 8.92
N ILE A 80 -0.98 -3.81 7.83
CA ILE A 80 -1.12 -3.06 6.57
C ILE A 80 -2.00 -1.82 6.80
N GLN A 81 -3.17 -2.00 7.42
CA GLN A 81 -4.13 -0.93 7.72
C GLN A 81 -3.49 0.20 8.55
N ARG A 82 -2.74 -0.11 9.60
CA ARG A 82 -2.08 0.90 10.44
C ARG A 82 -0.98 1.69 9.72
N ASN A 83 -0.43 1.15 8.64
CA ASN A 83 0.64 1.79 7.86
C ASN A 83 0.15 2.34 6.51
N ALA A 84 -1.15 2.34 6.27
CA ALA A 84 -1.74 2.65 4.97
C ALA A 84 -1.85 4.14 4.66
N TYR A 85 -0.82 4.93 4.98
CA TYR A 85 -0.80 6.37 4.68
C TYR A 85 -0.93 6.68 3.18
N ALA A 86 -0.48 5.78 2.32
CA ALA A 86 -0.68 5.90 0.88
C ALA A 86 -2.16 5.78 0.44
N SER A 87 -3.06 5.34 1.33
CA SER A 87 -4.50 5.25 1.04
C SER A 87 -5.27 6.54 1.30
N HIS A 88 -4.65 7.58 1.87
CA HIS A 88 -5.32 8.86 2.02
C HIS A 88 -5.87 9.35 0.67
N PRO A 89 -7.09 9.92 0.62
CA PRO A 89 -7.72 10.31 -0.64
C PRO A 89 -6.82 11.16 -1.53
N GLU A 90 -6.05 12.09 -0.97
CA GLU A 90 -5.06 12.88 -1.70
C GLU A 90 -3.96 12.04 -2.39
N ASN A 91 -3.48 10.98 -1.75
CA ASN A 91 -2.42 10.13 -2.28
C ASN A 91 -2.97 9.22 -3.36
N VAL A 92 -4.20 8.72 -3.18
CA VAL A 92 -4.90 7.96 -4.22
C VAL A 92 -5.18 8.85 -5.43
N LEU A 93 -5.65 10.09 -5.23
CA LEU A 93 -5.85 11.06 -6.32
C LEU A 93 -4.55 11.40 -7.04
N LEU A 94 -3.44 11.58 -6.31
CA LEU A 94 -2.12 11.80 -6.89
C LEU A 94 -1.71 10.64 -7.81
N SER A 95 -1.94 9.40 -7.38
CA SER A 95 -1.74 8.22 -8.23
C SER A 95 -2.66 8.24 -9.46
N MET A 96 -3.94 8.57 -9.28
CA MET A 96 -4.93 8.59 -10.37
C MET A 96 -4.57 9.57 -11.48
N ILE A 97 -4.18 10.80 -11.17
CA ILE A 97 -3.88 11.82 -12.20
C ILE A 97 -2.62 11.50 -13.01
N THR A 98 -1.71 10.65 -12.49
CA THR A 98 -0.53 10.18 -13.20
C THR A 98 -0.70 8.77 -13.76
N ASP A 99 -1.93 8.22 -13.78
CA ASP A 99 -2.18 6.87 -14.27
C ASP A 99 -2.02 6.79 -15.80
N ASN A 100 -1.60 5.63 -16.31
CA ASN A 100 -1.48 5.44 -17.75
C ASN A 100 -2.85 5.34 -18.43
N ARG A 101 -3.90 4.96 -17.70
CA ARG A 101 -5.27 4.81 -18.20
C ARG A 101 -5.98 6.18 -18.27
N PRO A 102 -6.42 6.64 -19.46
CA PRO A 102 -7.03 7.97 -19.62
C PRO A 102 -8.25 8.21 -18.74
N HIS A 103 -9.15 7.22 -18.64
CA HIS A 103 -10.38 7.33 -17.86
C HIS A 103 -10.11 7.49 -16.34
N ILE A 104 -9.05 6.86 -15.82
CA ILE A 104 -8.63 7.02 -14.42
C ILE A 104 -8.04 8.41 -14.18
N ARG A 105 -7.22 8.92 -15.10
CA ARG A 105 -6.70 10.29 -15.01
C ARG A 105 -7.82 11.32 -15.01
N GLU A 106 -8.78 11.17 -15.91
CA GLU A 106 -9.92 12.08 -16.01
C GLU A 106 -10.77 12.05 -14.73
N LEU A 107 -11.05 10.85 -14.20
CA LEU A 107 -11.76 10.69 -12.93
C LEU A 107 -10.99 11.34 -11.77
N GLY A 108 -9.67 11.13 -11.70
CA GLY A 108 -8.80 11.74 -10.71
C GLY A 108 -8.84 13.26 -10.78
N LEU A 109 -8.70 13.83 -11.98
CA LEU A 109 -8.77 15.27 -12.21
C LEU A 109 -10.13 15.86 -11.79
N ARG A 110 -11.24 15.21 -12.17
CA ARG A 110 -12.58 15.64 -11.76
C ARG A 110 -12.74 15.69 -10.25
N ARG A 111 -12.24 14.67 -9.53
CA ARG A 111 -12.27 14.61 -8.07
C ARG A 111 -11.38 15.69 -7.43
N VAL A 112 -10.20 15.96 -7.98
CA VAL A 112 -9.33 17.07 -7.51
C VAL A 112 -10.02 18.42 -7.69
N LEU A 113 -10.61 18.68 -8.86
CA LEU A 113 -11.32 19.93 -9.13
C LEU A 113 -12.54 20.10 -8.22
N LYS A 114 -13.25 19.02 -7.89
CA LYS A 114 -14.33 19.03 -6.89
C LYS A 114 -13.79 19.39 -5.50
N ALA A 115 -12.74 18.71 -5.04
CA ALA A 115 -12.14 18.95 -3.73
C ALA A 115 -11.57 20.37 -3.56
N ARG A 116 -11.17 21.03 -4.66
CA ARG A 116 -10.74 22.43 -4.67
C ARG A 116 -11.87 23.44 -4.43
N LYS A 117 -13.09 23.10 -4.85
CA LYS A 117 -14.26 23.97 -4.67
C LYS A 117 -14.79 23.91 -3.25
N GLU A 118 -14.46 22.86 -2.50
CA GLU A 118 -14.86 22.70 -1.10
C GLU A 118 -14.01 23.61 -0.21
N ALA A 119 -14.66 24.43 0.62
CA ALA A 119 -13.98 25.33 1.53
C ALA A 119 -13.14 24.55 2.55
N ARG A 120 -11.87 24.93 2.70
CA ARG A 120 -11.00 24.35 3.73
C ARG A 120 -11.35 24.95 5.09
N VAL A 121 -12.20 24.26 5.84
CA VAL A 121 -12.47 24.59 7.24
C VAL A 121 -11.45 23.85 8.11
N GLY A 122 -10.51 24.58 8.71
CA GLY A 122 -9.54 24.05 9.67
C GLY A 122 -8.34 23.28 9.09
N VAL A 123 -7.61 22.60 9.97
CA VAL A 123 -6.45 21.74 9.65
C VAL A 123 -6.95 20.40 9.11
N ARG A 124 -6.25 19.83 8.13
CA ARG A 124 -6.57 18.50 7.59
C ARG A 124 -6.33 17.43 8.65
N GLU A 125 -7.36 16.65 8.93
CA GLU A 125 -7.24 15.45 9.77
C GLU A 125 -6.53 14.34 8.98
N TYR A 126 -5.53 13.72 9.62
CA TYR A 126 -4.72 12.68 9.01
C TYR A 126 -5.15 11.30 9.52
N ILE A 127 -6.40 10.94 9.22
CA ILE A 127 -7.01 9.66 9.62
C ILE A 127 -6.92 8.66 8.47
N ILE A 128 -6.31 7.51 8.72
CA ILE A 128 -6.13 6.46 7.72
C ILE A 128 -7.51 5.86 7.39
N PRO A 129 -7.95 5.87 6.12
CA PRO A 129 -9.24 5.30 5.75
C PRO A 129 -9.23 3.76 5.85
N PRO A 130 -10.37 3.13 6.14
CA PRO A 130 -10.49 1.68 6.10
C PRO A 130 -10.22 1.17 4.68
N LEU A 131 -9.34 0.19 4.57
CA LEU A 131 -8.95 -0.42 3.30
C LEU A 131 -9.93 -1.50 2.88
N ASN A 132 -10.19 -1.54 1.58
CA ASN A 132 -10.78 -2.69 0.93
C ASN A 132 -9.69 -3.72 0.58
N PHE A 133 -9.48 -4.72 1.44
CA PHE A 133 -8.49 -5.79 1.21
C PHE A 133 -8.81 -6.67 0.00
N GLN A 134 -10.04 -6.60 -0.54
CA GLN A 134 -10.47 -7.32 -1.74
C GLN A 134 -10.34 -6.48 -3.03
N ALA A 135 -9.86 -5.23 -2.95
CA ALA A 135 -9.75 -4.33 -4.11
C ALA A 135 -8.82 -4.86 -5.21
N ASN A 136 -9.31 -5.01 -6.44
CA ASN A 136 -8.46 -5.42 -7.56
C ASN A 136 -7.66 -4.27 -8.15
N ASP A 137 -8.06 -3.03 -7.85
CA ASP A 137 -7.37 -1.83 -8.29
C ASP A 137 -7.19 -0.86 -7.11
N TYR A 138 -6.10 -0.09 -7.12
CA TYR A 138 -5.84 0.92 -6.10
C TYR A 138 -6.92 2.02 -6.07
N VAL A 139 -7.65 2.22 -7.18
CA VAL A 139 -8.78 3.14 -7.27
C VAL A 139 -9.95 2.70 -6.38
N GLU A 140 -10.08 1.41 -6.09
CA GLU A 140 -11.14 0.80 -5.27
C GLU A 140 -10.68 0.47 -3.84
N MET A 141 -9.43 0.79 -3.52
CA MET A 141 -8.79 0.46 -2.24
C MET A 141 -9.42 1.19 -1.05
N ILE A 142 -10.10 2.31 -1.29
CA ILE A 142 -10.80 3.08 -0.25
C ILE A 142 -12.28 3.26 -0.59
N TYR A 143 -13.09 3.32 0.46
CA TYR A 143 -14.52 3.61 0.36
C TYR A 143 -14.74 5.12 0.17
N TRP A 144 -14.72 5.59 -1.08
CA TRP A 144 -14.85 7.01 -1.44
C TRP A 144 -16.07 7.73 -0.85
N GLN A 145 -17.16 7.00 -0.58
CA GLN A 145 -18.38 7.53 0.04
C GLN A 145 -18.19 7.88 1.52
N ASN A 146 -17.21 7.25 2.19
CA ASN A 146 -17.03 7.30 3.64
C ASN A 146 -15.82 8.16 4.05
N VAL A 147 -15.15 8.80 3.09
CA VAL A 147 -13.91 9.54 3.31
C VAL A 147 -14.05 10.97 2.81
N LYS A 148 -13.59 11.94 3.62
CA LYS A 148 -13.50 13.33 3.19
C LYS A 148 -12.37 13.47 2.18
N VAL A 149 -12.72 13.78 0.94
CA VAL A 149 -11.73 13.95 -0.13
C VAL A 149 -11.07 15.32 0.00
N THR A 150 -9.74 15.35 -0.01
CA THR A 150 -8.99 16.59 0.01
C THR A 150 -8.05 16.64 -1.19
N GLU A 151 -7.76 17.84 -1.69
CA GLU A 151 -6.85 17.96 -2.83
C GLU A 151 -5.40 17.54 -2.45
N PRO A 152 -4.65 16.93 -3.38
CA PRO A 152 -3.25 16.62 -3.15
C PRO A 152 -2.43 17.90 -2.93
N PRO A 153 -1.68 18.03 -1.82
CA PRO A 153 -0.92 19.25 -1.50
C PRO A 153 0.12 19.61 -2.57
N VAL A 154 0.67 18.61 -3.25
CA VAL A 154 1.70 18.76 -4.29
C VAL A 154 1.18 19.32 -5.62
N LEU A 155 -0.14 19.47 -5.77
CA LEU A 155 -0.76 20.01 -6.99
C LEU A 155 -1.15 21.49 -6.85
N ARG A 156 -0.78 22.13 -5.74
CA ARG A 156 -0.95 23.57 -5.55
C ARG A 156 0.15 24.36 -6.24
#